data_AF-A0A1M6GG99-F1
#
_entry.id   AF-A0A1M6GG99-F1
#
_cell.length_a   1.000
_cell.length_b   1.000
_cell.length_c   1.000
_cell.angle_alpha   90.00
_cell.angle_beta   90.00
_cell.angle_gamma   90.00
#
_symmetry.space_group_name_H-M   'P 1'
#
loop_
_entity.id
_entity.type
_entity.pdbx_description
1 polymer ?
#
loop_
_entity_poly.entity_id
_entity_poly.type
_entity_poly.pdbx_seq_one_letter_code
_entity_poly.pdbx_strand_id
1 'polypeptide(L)'
;MLNTRFYKVAGHVFAVKAEFAFDGMLENAGPFECPESDAGSSLIFELNIENREASADGTPAVEFVEETRQEDEGQRIVCGHTGAGESVYEFYLGSSLTGTLVCTPDYSSAKLLLEDSFPKFALNNSLMVLYALSTSKMGTALFHAAVVSHSGMGYLFLGKSGTGKSTHARLWLKYIDGCELINDDNPVVRIREDGIWVYGSPWSGKTPCYKNVALPLGGIVLLSQAPYNKIRRLEGVEAYAALVISISGKRWDRAMADSLHQTENALAKSARMYYLECLPDEAAAKICFDAVAAKTPTDAQIMAEAIRLVQSGVCVTFPVNGRSMLPFVEGGRESVVLAKPQKVKVGDVVLAFVEGSRYVVHRVIALEGESVTLMGDGNLAGVEHCTLNDVKAIATHVVGANGRRRSMDFLPRRCAAKLWVWLCPVRKWLFLPRRVCAKLRRMFKTV
;
A
#
# COMPACT_ATOMS: atom_id res chain seq x y z
N MET A 1 -9.83 19.76 38.36
CA MET A 1 -9.77 18.34 37.94
C MET A 1 -9.50 18.36 36.45
N LEU A 2 -8.41 17.76 35.98
CA LEU A 2 -8.08 17.75 34.55
C LEU A 2 -9.12 16.93 33.79
N ASN A 3 -9.81 17.56 32.85
CA ASN A 3 -10.68 16.88 31.90
C ASN A 3 -9.76 16.19 30.87
N THR A 4 -9.79 14.86 30.82
CA THR A 4 -8.98 14.06 29.90
C THR A 4 -9.90 13.26 28.98
N ARG A 5 -9.63 13.29 27.67
CA ARG A 5 -10.30 12.44 26.68
C ARG A 5 -9.28 11.68 25.84
N PHE A 6 -9.66 10.48 25.42
CA PHE A 6 -8.83 9.60 24.60
C PHE A 6 -9.50 9.36 23.26
N TYR A 7 -8.70 9.36 22.20
CA TYR A 7 -9.17 9.13 20.84
C TYR A 7 -8.29 8.10 20.16
N LYS A 8 -8.91 7.24 19.34
CA LYS A 8 -8.25 6.22 18.54
C LYS A 8 -8.53 6.44 17.06
N VAL A 9 -7.52 6.87 16.31
CA VAL A 9 -7.59 7.10 14.87
C VAL A 9 -6.61 6.17 14.16
N ALA A 10 -7.10 5.37 13.21
CA ALA A 10 -6.31 4.37 12.47
C ALA A 10 -5.49 3.37 13.35
N GLY A 11 -5.96 3.15 14.58
CA GLY A 11 -5.31 2.30 15.58
C GLY A 11 -4.20 2.98 16.38
N HIS A 12 -4.05 4.31 16.28
CA HIS A 12 -3.16 5.11 17.12
C HIS A 12 -3.97 5.86 18.16
N VAL A 13 -3.52 5.84 19.41
CA VAL A 13 -4.24 6.43 20.56
C VAL A 13 -3.53 7.68 21.05
N PHE A 14 -4.27 8.77 21.25
CA PHE A 14 -3.76 10.01 21.82
C PHE A 14 -4.71 10.58 22.87
N ALA A 15 -4.18 11.44 23.74
CA ALA A 15 -4.92 12.07 24.82
C ALA A 15 -5.02 13.58 24.65
N VAL A 16 -6.16 14.16 25.01
CA VAL A 16 -6.41 15.61 25.06
C VAL A 16 -6.82 15.97 26.47
N LYS A 17 -6.12 16.93 27.07
CA LYS A 17 -6.22 17.32 28.48
C LYS A 17 -6.49 18.82 28.60
N ALA A 18 -7.38 19.23 29.48
CA ALA A 18 -7.62 20.65 29.80
C ALA A 18 -8.11 20.83 31.24
N GLU A 19 -7.85 21.98 31.86
CA GLU A 19 -8.38 22.31 33.19
C GLU A 19 -9.86 22.78 33.16
N PHE A 20 -10.40 23.01 31.97
CA PHE A 20 -11.78 23.40 31.71
C PHE A 20 -12.50 22.34 30.87
N ALA A 21 -13.84 22.41 30.83
CA ALA A 21 -14.63 21.51 29.98
C ALA A 21 -14.53 21.97 28.51
N PHE A 22 -14.16 21.06 27.62
CA PHE A 22 -14.02 21.30 26.18
C PHE A 22 -15.01 20.47 25.35
N ASP A 23 -16.11 20.04 25.98
CA ASP A 23 -17.26 19.42 25.32
C ASP A 23 -17.71 20.26 24.12
N GLY A 24 -17.95 19.60 22.99
CA GLY A 24 -18.40 20.27 21.76
C GLY A 24 -17.28 20.99 20.97
N MET A 25 -16.04 21.06 21.48
CA MET A 25 -14.93 21.60 20.69
C MET A 25 -14.36 20.60 19.67
N LEU A 26 -14.66 19.30 19.86
CA LEU A 26 -14.18 18.18 19.05
C LEU A 26 -15.31 17.24 18.60
N GLU A 27 -16.44 17.80 18.18
CA GLU A 27 -17.59 17.02 17.70
C GLU A 27 -17.22 16.07 16.54
N ASN A 28 -16.32 16.51 15.66
CA ASN A 28 -15.78 15.73 14.55
C ASN A 28 -14.96 14.51 15.02
N ALA A 29 -14.37 14.56 16.20
CA ALA A 29 -13.62 13.45 16.78
C ALA A 29 -14.47 12.51 17.65
N GLY A 30 -15.74 12.84 17.91
CA GLY A 30 -16.66 12.02 18.70
C GLY A 30 -16.73 10.55 18.27
N PRO A 31 -16.86 10.22 16.96
CA PRO A 31 -16.84 8.83 16.48
C PRO A 31 -15.53 8.06 16.73
N PHE A 32 -14.47 8.77 17.11
CA PHE A 32 -13.14 8.23 17.36
C PHE A 32 -12.78 8.22 18.85
N GLU A 33 -13.66 8.69 19.73
CA GLU A 33 -13.47 8.64 21.17
C GLU A 33 -13.40 7.18 21.65
N CYS A 34 -12.47 6.89 22.56
CA CYS A 34 -12.24 5.55 23.08
C CYS A 34 -12.06 5.57 24.60
N PRO A 35 -12.31 4.45 25.30
CA PRO A 35 -12.06 4.38 26.73
C PRO A 35 -10.57 4.48 27.03
N GLU A 36 -10.22 4.94 28.24
CA GLU A 36 -8.83 4.99 28.72
C GLU A 36 -8.14 3.61 28.68
N SER A 37 -8.91 2.52 28.82
CA SER A 37 -8.38 1.15 28.70
C SER A 37 -7.70 0.87 27.35
N ASP A 38 -8.10 1.56 26.28
CA ASP A 38 -7.50 1.41 24.96
C ASP A 38 -6.13 2.11 24.84
N ALA A 39 -5.79 3.02 25.76
CA ALA A 39 -4.52 3.74 25.76
C ALA A 39 -3.31 2.81 25.94
N GLY A 40 -3.48 1.65 26.61
CA GLY A 40 -2.42 0.64 26.76
C GLY A 40 -1.07 1.23 27.20
N SER A 41 0.03 0.78 26.59
CA SER A 41 1.42 1.13 26.95
C SER A 41 2.13 2.17 26.07
N SER A 42 1.47 2.84 25.11
CA SER A 42 2.06 4.06 24.51
C SER A 42 1.03 4.91 23.76
N LEU A 43 0.71 6.08 24.31
CA LEU A 43 0.08 7.16 23.55
C LEU A 43 1.05 7.65 22.48
N ILE A 44 0.56 7.97 21.28
CA ILE A 44 1.38 8.60 20.25
C ILE A 44 1.70 10.06 20.60
N PHE A 45 0.80 10.73 21.32
CA PHE A 45 1.04 12.03 21.94
C PHE A 45 0.01 12.36 23.04
N GLU A 46 0.36 13.34 23.86
CA GLU A 46 -0.55 14.04 24.76
C GLU A 46 -0.63 15.53 24.41
N LEU A 47 -1.85 16.08 24.33
CA LEU A 47 -2.07 17.51 24.12
C LEU A 47 -2.69 18.13 25.37
N ASN A 48 -2.01 19.12 25.96
CA ASN A 48 -2.54 19.95 27.04
C ASN A 48 -3.06 21.27 26.47
N ILE A 49 -4.29 21.64 26.82
CA ILE A 49 -4.94 22.87 26.36
C ILE A 49 -4.98 23.87 27.51
N GLU A 50 -4.46 25.06 27.24
CA GLU A 50 -4.47 26.20 28.15
C GLU A 50 -5.10 27.40 27.43
N ASN A 51 -5.91 28.18 28.14
CA ASN A 51 -6.37 29.46 27.60
C ASN A 51 -5.24 30.48 27.71
N ARG A 52 -4.99 31.24 26.66
CA ARG A 52 -4.01 32.31 26.69
C ARG A 52 -4.54 33.45 27.57
N GLU A 53 -3.76 33.84 28.58
CA GLU A 53 -3.99 35.10 29.27
C GLU A 53 -3.58 36.25 28.35
N ALA A 54 -4.48 37.21 28.11
CA ALA A 54 -4.22 38.34 27.24
C ALA A 54 -3.00 39.14 27.74
N SER A 55 -1.96 39.27 26.91
CA SER A 55 -0.83 40.15 27.23
C SER A 55 -1.23 41.60 26.97
N ALA A 56 -1.08 42.47 27.98
CA ALA A 56 -1.47 43.87 27.91
C ALA A 56 -0.67 44.70 26.88
N ASP A 57 0.45 44.15 26.38
CA ASP A 57 1.40 44.79 25.46
C ASP A 57 1.43 44.15 24.07
N GLY A 58 0.62 43.12 23.80
CA GLY A 58 0.58 42.42 22.52
C GLY A 58 1.83 41.59 22.23
N THR A 59 2.67 41.31 23.25
CA THR A 59 3.80 40.39 23.10
C THR A 59 3.34 38.99 22.67
N PRO A 60 4.04 38.32 21.74
CA PRO A 60 3.70 36.97 21.34
C PRO A 60 3.81 36.01 22.53
N ALA A 61 2.89 35.03 22.61
CA ALA A 61 2.84 34.10 23.74
C ALA A 61 4.10 33.23 23.85
N VAL A 62 4.78 33.02 22.72
CA VAL A 62 5.99 32.21 22.60
C VAL A 62 6.92 32.93 21.63
N GLU A 63 8.16 33.16 22.05
CA GLU A 63 9.20 33.67 21.16
C GLU A 63 9.84 32.49 20.40
N PHE A 64 9.83 32.55 19.07
CA PHE A 64 10.39 31.50 18.22
C PHE A 64 10.95 32.07 16.91
N VAL A 65 11.87 31.34 16.29
CA VAL A 65 12.40 31.64 14.97
C VAL A 65 11.54 30.97 13.92
N GLU A 66 10.88 31.76 13.07
CA GLU A 66 10.09 31.25 11.95
C GLU A 66 10.97 30.51 10.94
N GLU A 67 10.52 29.34 10.52
CA GLU A 67 11.15 28.54 9.46
C GLU A 67 10.35 28.56 8.17
N THR A 68 9.03 28.44 8.28
CA THR A 68 8.16 28.42 7.12
C THR A 68 6.73 28.79 7.48
N ARG A 69 5.97 29.11 6.44
CA ARG A 69 4.55 29.42 6.52
C ARG A 69 3.80 28.79 5.35
N GLN A 70 2.58 28.35 5.63
CA GLN A 70 1.65 27.84 4.63
C GLN A 70 0.36 28.67 4.69
N GLU A 71 -0.14 29.07 3.53
CA GLU A 71 -1.39 29.81 3.38
C GLU A 71 -2.30 29.09 2.39
N ASP A 72 -3.55 28.82 2.79
CA ASP A 72 -4.57 28.20 1.92
C ASP A 72 -5.98 28.63 2.33
N GLU A 73 -6.83 29.01 1.37
CA GLU A 73 -8.21 29.49 1.56
C GLU A 73 -8.44 30.43 2.79
N GLY A 74 -7.49 31.34 3.08
CA GLY A 74 -7.58 32.29 4.20
C GLY A 74 -7.17 31.73 5.56
N GLN A 75 -6.68 30.50 5.60
CA GLN A 75 -6.02 29.88 6.74
C GLN A 75 -4.51 30.04 6.58
N ARG A 76 -3.81 30.29 7.68
CA ARG A 76 -2.35 30.39 7.67
C ARG A 76 -1.75 29.65 8.85
N ILE A 77 -0.77 28.79 8.58
CA ILE A 77 0.04 28.11 9.59
C ILE A 77 1.46 28.67 9.49
N VAL A 78 1.94 29.28 10.55
CA VAL A 78 3.34 29.70 10.69
C VAL A 78 4.02 28.70 11.61
N CYS A 79 5.20 28.20 11.24
CA CYS A 79 5.93 27.29 12.12
C CYS A 79 7.41 27.63 12.23
N GLY A 80 7.99 27.22 13.35
CA GLY A 80 9.39 27.43 13.64
C GLY A 80 9.82 26.74 14.93
N HIS A 81 10.87 27.26 15.57
CA HIS A 81 11.39 26.68 16.81
C HIS A 81 11.75 27.70 17.87
N THR A 82 11.54 27.34 19.14
CA THR A 82 12.01 28.12 20.29
C THR A 82 13.53 28.03 20.42
N GLY A 83 14.15 28.91 21.21
CA GLY A 83 15.58 28.81 21.56
C GLY A 83 15.95 27.50 22.28
N ALA A 84 14.97 26.80 22.86
CA ALA A 84 15.13 25.48 23.49
C ALA A 84 14.96 24.30 22.51
N GLY A 85 14.64 24.57 21.23
CA GLY A 85 14.47 23.55 20.19
C GLY A 85 13.07 22.93 20.11
N GLU A 86 12.08 23.48 20.79
CA GLU A 86 10.68 23.03 20.69
C GLU A 86 10.07 23.49 19.36
N SER A 87 9.26 22.65 18.71
CA SER A 87 8.54 23.06 17.50
C SER A 87 7.33 23.91 17.86
N VAL A 88 7.15 25.04 17.18
CA VAL A 88 6.02 25.95 17.38
C VAL A 88 5.19 26.04 16.10
N TYR A 89 3.86 26.04 16.24
CA TYR A 89 2.90 26.24 15.17
C TYR A 89 1.85 27.27 15.60
N GLU A 90 1.75 28.37 14.86
CA GLU A 90 0.70 29.36 15.04
C GLU A 90 -0.39 29.19 13.97
N PHE A 91 -1.64 29.15 14.40
CA PHE A 91 -2.79 28.98 13.51
C PHE A 91 -3.55 30.30 13.38
N TYR A 92 -3.66 30.79 12.16
CA TYR A 92 -4.39 32.01 11.82
C TYR A 92 -5.60 31.70 10.95
N LEU A 93 -6.70 32.40 11.21
CA LEU A 93 -7.87 32.46 10.34
C LEU A 93 -8.10 33.92 9.94
N GLY A 94 -7.89 34.24 8.67
CA GLY A 94 -7.75 35.62 8.22
C GLY A 94 -6.56 36.29 8.92
N SER A 95 -6.80 37.44 9.56
CA SER A 95 -5.79 38.15 10.35
C SER A 95 -5.74 37.74 11.82
N SER A 96 -6.65 36.89 12.28
CA SER A 96 -6.77 36.52 13.69
C SER A 96 -5.91 35.32 14.01
N LEU A 97 -5.01 35.47 14.99
CA LEU A 97 -4.38 34.33 15.66
C LEU A 97 -5.46 33.59 16.45
N THR A 98 -5.51 32.27 16.30
CA THR A 98 -6.52 31.40 16.92
C THR A 98 -5.91 30.50 18.00
N GLY A 99 -4.61 30.24 17.91
CA GLY A 99 -3.86 29.53 18.94
C GLY A 99 -2.43 29.23 18.52
N THR A 100 -1.60 28.94 19.53
CA THR A 100 -0.18 28.61 19.39
C THR A 100 0.08 27.24 20.01
N LEU A 101 0.52 26.30 19.18
CA LEU A 101 0.90 24.95 19.58
C LEU A 101 2.42 24.87 19.76
N VAL A 102 2.85 24.40 20.92
CA VAL A 102 4.26 24.14 21.26
C VAL A 102 4.42 22.65 21.49
N CYS A 103 5.33 22.02 20.75
CA CYS A 103 5.56 20.58 20.78
C CYS A 103 6.97 20.26 21.26
N THR A 104 7.10 19.17 22.00
CA THR A 104 8.40 18.54 22.22
C THR A 104 9.04 18.13 20.88
N PRO A 105 10.38 18.03 20.78
CA PRO A 105 11.06 17.70 19.53
C PRO A 105 10.65 16.36 18.89
N ASP A 106 10.15 15.42 19.71
CA ASP A 106 9.66 14.11 19.28
C ASP A 106 8.13 14.06 19.07
N TYR A 107 7.42 15.16 19.32
CA TYR A 107 5.97 15.31 19.23
C TYR A 107 5.17 14.40 20.17
N SER A 108 5.79 13.82 21.21
CA SER A 108 5.10 12.96 22.18
C SER A 108 4.28 13.75 23.20
N SER A 109 4.57 15.04 23.37
CA SER A 109 3.79 15.96 24.21
C SER A 109 3.71 17.33 23.57
N ALA A 110 2.58 18.00 23.77
CA ALA A 110 2.38 19.35 23.29
C ALA A 110 1.46 20.15 24.20
N LYS A 111 1.60 21.47 24.08
CA LYS A 111 0.76 22.47 24.72
C LYS A 111 0.13 23.37 23.66
N LEU A 112 -1.19 23.52 23.68
CA LEU A 112 -1.92 24.48 22.87
C LEU A 112 -2.37 25.65 23.75
N LEU A 113 -1.84 26.83 23.44
CA LEU A 113 -2.31 28.10 23.97
C LEU A 113 -3.45 28.59 23.07
N LEU A 114 -4.68 28.52 23.58
CA LEU A 114 -5.88 28.93 22.83
C LEU A 114 -6.15 30.41 22.96
N GLU A 115 -6.52 31.02 21.84
CA GLU A 115 -7.14 32.34 21.82
C GLU A 115 -8.66 32.20 21.93
N ASP A 116 -9.33 33.26 22.40
CA ASP A 116 -10.80 33.32 22.40
C ASP A 116 -11.39 33.25 20.98
N SER A 117 -10.61 33.63 19.96
CA SER A 117 -11.04 33.64 18.58
C SER A 117 -10.88 32.26 17.94
N PHE A 118 -12.00 31.69 17.49
CA PHE A 118 -12.07 30.41 16.78
C PHE A 118 -11.36 29.23 17.48
N PRO A 119 -11.62 28.94 18.76
CA PRO A 119 -10.86 27.93 19.51
C PRO A 119 -11.04 26.50 18.97
N LYS A 120 -12.21 26.19 18.37
CA LYS A 120 -12.44 24.91 17.67
C LYS A 120 -11.48 24.72 16.47
N PHE A 121 -11.18 25.80 15.75
CA PHE A 121 -10.28 25.77 14.60
C PHE A 121 -8.84 25.51 15.03
N ALA A 122 -8.36 26.23 16.05
CA ALA A 122 -7.02 26.04 16.60
C ALA A 122 -6.82 24.61 17.13
N LEU A 123 -7.77 24.10 17.90
CA LEU A 123 -7.70 22.75 18.47
C LEU A 123 -7.71 21.67 17.38
N ASN A 124 -8.60 21.79 16.39
CA ASN A 124 -8.69 20.80 15.30
C ASN A 124 -7.40 20.75 14.45
N ASN A 125 -6.84 21.90 14.08
CA ASN A 125 -5.57 21.96 13.35
C ASN A 125 -4.40 21.48 14.18
N SER A 126 -4.37 21.80 15.49
CA SER A 126 -3.34 21.28 16.40
C SER A 126 -3.31 19.76 16.42
N LEU A 127 -4.47 19.12 16.56
CA LEU A 127 -4.58 17.67 16.53
C LEU A 127 -4.15 17.08 15.19
N MET A 128 -4.53 17.72 14.07
CA MET A 128 -4.13 17.27 12.73
C MET A 128 -2.61 17.28 12.55
N VAL A 129 -1.97 18.39 12.92
CA VAL A 129 -0.51 18.57 12.83
C VAL A 129 0.20 17.57 13.75
N LEU A 130 -0.19 17.47 15.02
CA LEU A 130 0.40 16.52 15.95
C LEU A 130 0.27 15.09 15.47
N TYR A 131 -0.92 14.71 14.99
CA TYR A 131 -1.16 13.36 14.51
C TYR A 131 -0.30 13.04 13.28
N ALA A 132 -0.21 13.95 12.30
CA ALA A 132 0.61 13.74 11.11
C ALA A 132 2.10 13.57 11.45
N LEU A 133 2.61 14.36 12.40
CA LEU A 133 4.03 14.36 12.76
C LEU A 133 4.40 13.18 13.67
N SER A 134 3.61 12.92 14.71
CA SER A 134 3.83 11.79 15.65
C SER A 134 3.72 10.42 14.96
N THR A 135 2.87 10.28 13.94
CA THR A 135 2.66 9.00 13.25
C THR A 135 3.56 8.79 12.02
N SER A 136 4.35 9.80 11.63
CA SER A 136 5.19 9.79 10.42
C SER A 136 6.15 8.58 10.32
N LYS A 137 6.67 8.11 11.46
CA LYS A 137 7.59 6.96 11.56
C LYS A 137 6.87 5.60 11.63
N MET A 138 5.55 5.59 11.66
CA MET A 138 4.74 4.40 11.94
C MET A 138 4.06 3.84 10.68
N GLY A 139 4.63 4.11 9.49
CA GLY A 139 4.05 3.71 8.21
C GLY A 139 2.64 4.26 7.99
N THR A 140 2.36 5.43 8.58
CA THR A 140 1.05 6.08 8.60
C THR A 140 1.18 7.45 7.95
N ALA A 141 0.25 7.78 7.06
CA ALA A 141 0.25 9.05 6.34
C ALA A 141 -1.17 9.62 6.26
N LEU A 142 -1.25 10.94 6.45
CA LEU A 142 -2.45 11.72 6.21
C LEU A 142 -2.44 12.19 4.76
N PHE A 143 -3.48 11.82 4.00
CA PHE A 143 -3.58 12.14 2.58
C PHE A 143 -4.54 13.29 2.36
N HIS A 144 -4.21 14.21 1.45
CA HIS A 144 -5.16 15.16 0.90
C HIS A 144 -5.98 14.48 -0.22
N ALA A 145 -7.07 13.81 0.16
CA ALA A 145 -7.83 12.91 -0.72
C ALA A 145 -9.31 12.78 -0.32
N ALA A 146 -10.15 12.41 -1.29
CA ALA A 146 -11.49 11.87 -1.01
C ALA A 146 -11.46 10.34 -1.09
N VAL A 147 -12.25 9.67 -0.26
CA VAL A 147 -12.31 8.20 -0.17
C VAL A 147 -13.72 7.70 -0.30
N VAL A 148 -13.92 6.76 -1.23
CA VAL A 148 -15.17 6.01 -1.38
C VAL A 148 -14.91 4.54 -1.10
N SER A 149 -15.83 3.88 -0.40
CA SER A 149 -15.83 2.43 -0.25
C SER A 149 -16.68 1.78 -1.31
N HIS A 150 -16.32 0.56 -1.72
CA HIS A 150 -17.18 -0.31 -2.51
C HIS A 150 -16.77 -1.77 -2.28
N SER A 151 -17.75 -2.65 -2.04
CA SER A 151 -17.52 -4.09 -1.82
C SER A 151 -16.41 -4.41 -0.79
N GLY A 152 -16.38 -3.66 0.32
CA GLY A 152 -15.42 -3.87 1.42
C GLY A 152 -14.01 -3.33 1.17
N MET A 153 -13.77 -2.60 0.07
CA MET A 153 -12.48 -1.97 -0.26
C MET A 153 -12.60 -0.44 -0.24
N GLY A 154 -11.50 0.26 0.05
CA GLY A 154 -11.42 1.73 -0.01
C GLY A 154 -10.67 2.22 -1.26
N TYR A 155 -11.19 3.25 -1.93
CA TYR A 155 -10.62 3.86 -3.13
C TYR A 155 -10.32 5.34 -2.89
N LEU A 156 -9.07 5.75 -3.10
CA LEU A 156 -8.62 7.13 -2.89
C LEU A 156 -8.63 7.91 -4.20
N PHE A 157 -9.17 9.12 -4.16
CA PHE A 157 -9.08 10.10 -5.22
C PHE A 157 -8.14 11.23 -4.79
N LEU A 158 -6.97 11.28 -5.43
CA LEU A 158 -5.96 12.32 -5.27
C LEU A 158 -6.15 13.42 -6.32
N GLY A 159 -5.61 14.60 -6.06
CA GLY A 159 -5.61 15.70 -7.00
C GLY A 159 -5.28 17.01 -6.29
N LYS A 160 -4.77 17.98 -7.04
CA LYS A 160 -4.52 19.32 -6.51
C LYS A 160 -5.83 19.90 -5.94
N SER A 161 -5.71 20.89 -5.05
CA SER A 161 -6.90 21.63 -4.61
C SER A 161 -7.64 22.19 -5.85
N GLY A 162 -8.97 22.10 -5.84
CA GLY A 162 -9.82 22.47 -6.98
C GLY A 162 -9.92 21.47 -8.14
N THR A 163 -9.14 20.38 -8.18
CA THR A 163 -9.20 19.40 -9.29
C THR A 163 -10.49 18.57 -9.32
N GLY A 164 -11.27 18.55 -8.24
CA GLY A 164 -12.60 17.91 -8.20
C GLY A 164 -12.67 16.55 -7.50
N LYS A 165 -11.80 16.27 -6.52
CA LYS A 165 -11.80 15.03 -5.71
C LYS A 165 -13.18 14.68 -5.14
N SER A 166 -13.78 15.61 -4.40
CA SER A 166 -15.13 15.47 -3.83
C SER A 166 -16.21 15.34 -4.91
N THR A 167 -16.03 16.03 -6.04
CA THR A 167 -16.95 15.89 -7.18
C THR A 167 -16.89 14.47 -7.75
N HIS A 168 -15.69 13.92 -7.95
CA HIS A 168 -15.53 12.56 -8.45
C HIS A 168 -16.05 11.51 -7.46
N ALA A 169 -15.81 11.69 -6.16
CA ALA A 169 -16.40 10.85 -5.13
C ALA A 169 -17.95 10.86 -5.20
N ARG A 170 -18.59 12.03 -5.37
CA ARG A 170 -20.04 12.12 -5.56
C ARG A 170 -20.54 11.44 -6.83
N LEU A 171 -19.77 11.46 -7.91
CA LEU A 171 -20.13 10.73 -9.14
C LEU A 171 -20.16 9.23 -8.89
N TRP A 172 -19.21 8.69 -8.11
CA TRP A 172 -19.25 7.28 -7.69
C TRP A 172 -20.50 6.97 -6.86
N LEU A 173 -20.80 7.78 -5.84
CA LEU A 173 -22.00 7.58 -5.01
C LEU A 173 -23.30 7.65 -5.80
N LYS A 174 -23.33 8.42 -6.89
CA LYS A 174 -24.52 8.63 -7.71
C LYS A 174 -24.72 7.54 -8.77
N TYR A 175 -23.64 7.04 -9.35
CA TYR A 175 -23.70 6.21 -10.57
C TYR A 175 -23.18 4.78 -10.38
N ILE A 176 -22.64 4.45 -9.21
CA ILE A 176 -22.14 3.11 -8.89
C ILE A 176 -22.82 2.64 -7.61
N ASP A 177 -23.63 1.59 -7.74
CA ASP A 177 -24.38 1.03 -6.62
C ASP A 177 -23.45 0.44 -5.55
N GLY A 178 -23.82 0.62 -4.28
CA GLY A 178 -23.07 0.08 -3.14
C GLY A 178 -21.81 0.87 -2.78
N CYS A 179 -21.68 2.11 -3.26
CA CYS A 179 -20.64 3.03 -2.85
C CYS A 179 -21.02 3.86 -1.61
N GLU A 180 -20.07 4.09 -0.70
CA GLU A 180 -20.24 5.04 0.41
C GLU A 180 -19.05 5.99 0.56
N LEU A 181 -19.31 7.23 0.96
CA LEU A 181 -18.24 8.17 1.31
C LEU A 181 -17.64 7.78 2.67
N ILE A 182 -16.32 7.75 2.74
CA ILE A 182 -15.56 7.43 3.95
C ILE A 182 -14.90 8.67 4.55
N ASN A 183 -14.32 9.52 3.70
CA ASN A 183 -13.71 10.80 4.08
C ASN A 183 -13.61 11.71 2.85
N ASP A 184 -13.65 13.03 3.02
CA ASP A 184 -13.66 14.00 1.90
C ASP A 184 -12.46 14.96 1.89
N ASP A 185 -11.42 14.74 2.69
CA ASP A 185 -10.22 15.59 2.66
C ASP A 185 -8.95 14.98 3.25
N ASN A 186 -8.99 14.47 4.48
CA ASN A 186 -7.81 14.04 5.22
C ASN A 186 -7.89 12.59 5.72
N PRO A 187 -8.18 11.59 4.85
CA PRO A 187 -8.13 10.19 5.23
C PRO A 187 -6.73 9.78 5.70
N VAL A 188 -6.68 8.74 6.53
CA VAL A 188 -5.43 8.12 6.94
C VAL A 188 -5.19 6.87 6.11
N VAL A 189 -3.95 6.70 5.63
CA VAL A 189 -3.48 5.44 5.04
C VAL A 189 -2.39 4.87 5.93
N ARG A 190 -2.47 3.57 6.21
CA ARG A 190 -1.48 2.86 7.02
C ARG A 190 -1.01 1.60 6.32
N ILE A 191 0.30 1.41 6.29
CA ILE A 191 0.94 0.17 5.88
C ILE A 191 1.06 -0.72 7.13
N ARG A 192 0.54 -1.94 7.02
CA ARG A 192 0.58 -2.99 8.05
C ARG A 192 1.21 -4.25 7.47
N GLU A 193 1.50 -5.22 8.32
CA GLU A 193 2.03 -6.52 7.89
C GLU A 193 1.07 -7.26 6.94
N ASP A 194 -0.23 -7.08 7.13
CA ASP A 194 -1.29 -7.73 6.36
C ASP A 194 -1.74 -6.94 5.11
N GLY A 195 -1.19 -5.75 4.88
CA GLY A 195 -1.44 -4.96 3.67
C GLY A 195 -1.55 -3.45 3.90
N ILE A 196 -2.07 -2.77 2.88
CA ILE A 196 -2.31 -1.32 2.93
C ILE A 196 -3.77 -1.09 3.28
N TRP A 197 -4.01 -0.26 4.29
CA TRP A 197 -5.33 0.04 4.81
C TRP A 197 -5.63 1.54 4.75
N VAL A 198 -6.91 1.84 4.55
CA VAL A 198 -7.47 3.19 4.47
C VAL A 198 -8.48 3.37 5.59
N TYR A 199 -8.46 4.54 6.21
CA TYR A 199 -9.33 4.89 7.33
C TYR A 199 -10.04 6.19 7.05
N GLY A 200 -11.27 6.30 7.55
CA GLY A 200 -11.81 7.62 7.84
C GLY A 200 -11.03 8.27 8.99
N SER A 201 -11.21 9.57 9.15
CA SER A 201 -10.51 10.37 10.15
C SER A 201 -11.45 11.47 10.68
N PRO A 202 -11.10 12.13 11.80
CA PRO A 202 -11.87 13.27 12.29
C PRO A 202 -11.68 14.53 11.42
N TRP A 203 -10.76 14.50 10.45
CA TRP A 203 -10.49 15.62 9.56
C TRP A 203 -11.13 15.34 8.19
N SER A 204 -12.18 16.08 7.88
CA SER A 204 -12.90 16.01 6.61
C SER A 204 -13.10 17.42 6.07
N GLY A 205 -13.31 17.53 4.76
CA GLY A 205 -13.42 18.79 4.05
C GLY A 205 -14.79 19.44 4.24
N LYS A 206 -15.23 20.16 3.20
CA LYS A 206 -16.52 20.86 3.18
C LYS A 206 -17.72 19.93 3.41
N THR A 207 -17.57 18.63 3.14
CA THR A 207 -18.56 17.61 3.48
C THR A 207 -18.20 17.00 4.84
N PRO A 208 -19.01 17.19 5.90
CA PRO A 208 -18.82 16.49 7.17
C PRO A 208 -18.95 14.97 6.98
N CYS A 209 -17.85 14.25 7.22
CA CYS A 209 -17.78 12.80 7.06
C CYS A 209 -16.75 12.21 8.02
N TYR A 210 -17.20 11.86 9.23
CA TYR A 210 -16.34 11.43 10.34
C TYR A 210 -16.57 9.95 10.66
N LYS A 211 -16.27 9.06 9.69
CA LYS A 211 -16.51 7.63 9.84
C LYS A 211 -15.31 6.92 10.43
N ASN A 212 -15.47 6.32 11.61
CA ASN A 212 -14.44 5.45 12.20
C ASN A 212 -14.49 4.04 11.60
N VAL A 213 -13.98 3.91 10.38
CA VAL A 213 -13.95 2.65 9.62
C VAL A 213 -12.54 2.37 9.10
N ALA A 214 -12.24 1.09 8.86
CA ALA A 214 -10.99 0.60 8.32
C ALA A 214 -11.27 -0.33 7.14
N LEU A 215 -10.67 -0.06 5.99
CA LEU A 215 -10.86 -0.87 4.77
C LEU A 215 -9.50 -1.16 4.11
N PRO A 216 -9.29 -2.37 3.57
CA PRO A 216 -8.15 -2.62 2.69
C PRO A 216 -8.18 -1.70 1.47
N LEU A 217 -7.01 -1.27 1.02
CA LEU A 217 -6.87 -0.38 -0.14
C LEU A 217 -7.20 -1.12 -1.45
N GLY A 218 -8.21 -0.65 -2.17
CA GLY A 218 -8.60 -1.13 -3.50
C GLY A 218 -7.79 -0.47 -4.63
N GLY A 219 -7.54 0.84 -4.52
CA GLY A 219 -6.76 1.59 -5.50
C GLY A 219 -6.66 3.08 -5.17
N ILE A 220 -5.71 3.74 -5.81
CA ILE A 220 -5.47 5.18 -5.71
C ILE A 220 -5.54 5.76 -7.12
N VAL A 221 -6.29 6.83 -7.30
CA VAL A 221 -6.47 7.50 -8.60
C VAL A 221 -6.08 8.96 -8.47
N LEU A 222 -5.06 9.37 -9.21
CA LEU A 222 -4.71 10.77 -9.38
C LEU A 222 -5.58 11.38 -10.48
N LEU A 223 -6.41 12.35 -10.12
CA LEU A 223 -7.30 13.06 -11.02
C LEU A 223 -6.59 14.21 -11.72
N SER A 224 -6.99 14.46 -12.96
CA SER A 224 -6.65 15.66 -13.73
C SER A 224 -7.82 16.05 -14.60
N GLN A 225 -8.10 17.35 -14.70
CA GLN A 225 -9.15 17.84 -15.59
C GLN A 225 -8.67 17.74 -17.04
N ALA A 226 -9.55 17.26 -17.93
CA ALA A 226 -9.30 17.14 -19.36
C ALA A 226 -10.62 17.22 -20.14
N PRO A 227 -10.60 17.55 -21.44
CA PRO A 227 -11.80 17.56 -22.28
C PRO A 227 -12.26 16.15 -22.71
N TYR A 228 -11.72 15.10 -22.09
CA TYR A 228 -12.01 13.69 -22.38
C TYR A 228 -11.82 12.83 -21.13
N ASN A 229 -12.33 11.59 -21.18
CA ASN A 229 -12.15 10.58 -20.14
C ASN A 229 -11.10 9.55 -20.58
N LYS A 230 -9.97 9.47 -19.86
CA LYS A 230 -8.89 8.51 -20.14
C LYS A 230 -8.20 8.09 -18.84
N ILE A 231 -8.12 6.78 -18.62
CA ILE A 231 -7.44 6.19 -17.46
C ILE A 231 -6.24 5.36 -17.90
N ARG A 232 -5.16 5.44 -17.12
CA ARG A 232 -3.96 4.60 -17.29
C ARG A 232 -3.36 4.22 -15.94
N ARG A 233 -2.54 3.16 -15.92
CA ARG A 233 -1.72 2.83 -14.75
C ARG A 233 -0.66 3.90 -14.49
N LEU A 234 -0.41 4.16 -13.21
CA LEU A 234 0.75 4.89 -12.72
C LEU A 234 1.71 3.91 -12.05
N GLU A 235 2.99 3.97 -12.42
CA GLU A 235 4.04 3.09 -11.89
C GLU A 235 5.32 3.87 -11.62
N GLY A 236 6.20 3.30 -10.79
CA GLY A 236 7.54 3.83 -10.54
C GLY A 236 7.55 5.28 -10.06
N VAL A 237 8.29 6.13 -10.78
CA VAL A 237 8.51 7.54 -10.39
C VAL A 237 7.23 8.36 -10.49
N GLU A 238 6.34 8.09 -11.45
CA GLU A 238 5.09 8.85 -11.57
C GLU A 238 4.15 8.54 -10.38
N ALA A 239 4.07 7.28 -9.97
CA ALA A 239 3.31 6.86 -8.78
C ALA A 239 3.86 7.53 -7.51
N TYR A 240 5.18 7.51 -7.33
CA TYR A 240 5.84 8.18 -6.21
C TYR A 240 5.58 9.70 -6.20
N ALA A 241 5.72 10.37 -7.35
CA ALA A 241 5.46 11.81 -7.46
C ALA A 241 4.01 12.18 -7.09
N ALA A 242 3.04 11.35 -7.49
CA ALA A 242 1.64 11.54 -7.13
C ALA A 242 1.38 11.45 -5.62
N LEU A 243 2.12 10.59 -4.91
CA LEU A 243 2.02 10.44 -3.45
C LEU A 243 2.66 11.61 -2.71
N VAL A 244 3.88 12.00 -3.11
CA VAL A 244 4.63 13.10 -2.47
C VAL A 244 3.82 14.39 -2.41
N ILE A 245 3.12 14.74 -3.49
CA ILE A 245 2.31 15.97 -3.54
C ILE A 245 0.99 15.87 -2.78
N SER A 246 0.57 14.66 -2.40
CA SER A 246 -0.75 14.40 -1.81
C SER A 246 -0.68 14.03 -0.33
N ILE A 247 0.52 13.92 0.26
CA ILE A 247 0.72 13.60 1.66
C ILE A 247 1.26 14.83 2.39
N SER A 248 0.57 15.21 3.46
CA SER A 248 0.95 16.32 4.34
C SER A 248 2.17 15.97 5.19
N GLY A 249 3.08 16.91 5.41
CA GLY A 249 4.21 16.71 6.33
C GLY A 249 5.30 17.79 6.32
N LYS A 250 6.11 17.81 7.38
CA LYS A 250 7.24 18.73 7.62
C LYS A 250 8.46 18.34 6.77
N ARG A 251 8.39 18.50 5.45
CA ARG A 251 9.40 17.99 4.50
C ARG A 251 10.79 18.66 4.58
N TRP A 252 10.90 19.81 5.24
CA TRP A 252 12.19 20.46 5.48
C TRP A 252 12.94 19.87 6.69
N ASP A 253 12.23 19.18 7.59
CA ASP A 253 12.88 18.37 8.63
C ASP A 253 13.34 17.05 8.02
N ARG A 254 14.64 16.77 8.14
CA ARG A 254 15.26 15.60 7.52
C ARG A 254 14.67 14.28 8.03
N ALA A 255 14.46 14.16 9.33
CA ALA A 255 13.98 12.91 9.93
C ALA A 255 12.52 12.63 9.54
N MET A 256 11.70 13.68 9.46
CA MET A 256 10.32 13.60 8.97
C MET A 256 10.28 13.26 7.48
N ALA A 257 11.08 13.95 6.66
CA ALA A 257 11.16 13.70 5.22
C ALA A 257 11.58 12.27 4.90
N ASP A 258 12.63 11.76 5.57
CA ASP A 258 13.10 10.39 5.38
C ASP A 258 12.01 9.35 5.72
N SER A 259 11.23 9.60 6.77
CA SER A 259 10.13 8.71 7.20
C SER A 259 8.94 8.73 6.22
N LEU A 260 8.57 9.91 5.73
CA LEU A 260 7.54 10.06 4.70
C LEU A 260 7.96 9.40 3.39
N HIS A 261 9.21 9.57 2.97
CA HIS A 261 9.76 8.93 1.78
C HIS A 261 9.75 7.41 1.85
N GLN A 262 10.00 6.82 3.02
CA GLN A 262 9.87 5.37 3.21
C GLN A 262 8.42 4.91 2.98
N THR A 263 7.45 5.62 3.56
CA THR A 263 6.02 5.32 3.39
C THR A 263 5.58 5.49 1.93
N GLU A 264 5.93 6.59 1.29
CA GLU A 264 5.63 6.89 -0.12
C GLU A 264 6.22 5.83 -1.06
N ASN A 265 7.48 5.43 -0.86
CA ASN A 265 8.14 4.44 -1.69
C ASN A 265 7.50 3.05 -1.53
N ALA A 266 7.11 2.69 -0.30
CA ALA A 266 6.39 1.44 -0.05
C ALA A 266 4.99 1.45 -0.72
N LEU A 267 4.25 2.56 -0.62
CA LEU A 267 2.98 2.72 -1.31
C LEU A 267 3.14 2.68 -2.84
N ALA A 268 4.11 3.40 -3.41
CA ALA A 268 4.33 3.42 -4.86
C ALA A 268 4.67 2.02 -5.44
N LYS A 269 5.27 1.14 -4.64
CA LYS A 269 5.60 -0.24 -5.03
C LYS A 269 4.44 -1.22 -4.91
N SER A 270 3.54 -0.99 -3.95
CA SER A 270 2.54 -1.99 -3.54
C SER A 270 1.10 -1.58 -3.85
N ALA A 271 0.80 -0.29 -3.90
CA ALA A 271 -0.53 0.22 -4.19
C ALA A 271 -0.83 0.20 -5.69
N ARG A 272 -2.10 -0.06 -6.02
CA ARG A 272 -2.62 0.07 -7.38
C ARG A 272 -2.93 1.51 -7.68
N MET A 273 -2.05 2.16 -8.44
CA MET A 273 -2.19 3.56 -8.79
C MET A 273 -2.61 3.77 -10.24
N TYR A 274 -3.42 4.80 -10.47
CA TYR A 274 -3.93 5.17 -11.78
C TYR A 274 -3.93 6.69 -11.94
N TYR A 275 -3.79 7.14 -13.19
CA TYR A 275 -3.99 8.52 -13.58
C TYR A 275 -5.26 8.60 -14.42
N LEU A 276 -6.19 9.46 -14.00
CA LEU A 276 -7.46 9.69 -14.68
C LEU A 276 -7.53 11.15 -15.14
N GLU A 277 -7.50 11.32 -16.45
CA GLU A 277 -7.90 12.54 -17.12
C GLU A 277 -9.41 12.47 -17.31
N CYS A 278 -10.17 13.44 -16.82
CA CYS A 278 -11.63 13.35 -16.86
C CYS A 278 -12.41 14.66 -16.93
N LEU A 279 -13.60 14.53 -17.50
CA LEU A 279 -14.76 15.40 -17.32
C LEU A 279 -15.50 15.00 -16.02
N PRO A 280 -16.27 15.92 -15.39
CA PRO A 280 -17.06 15.60 -14.20
C PRO A 280 -18.40 14.92 -14.56
N ASP A 281 -18.35 13.80 -15.28
CA ASP A 281 -19.53 13.08 -15.79
C ASP A 281 -19.62 11.61 -15.34
N GLU A 282 -20.74 10.96 -15.66
CA GLU A 282 -20.99 9.56 -15.35
C GLU A 282 -19.97 8.61 -16.02
N ALA A 283 -19.55 8.93 -17.25
CA ALA A 283 -18.61 8.10 -18.00
C ALA A 283 -17.23 8.05 -17.32
N ALA A 284 -16.77 9.16 -16.73
CA ALA A 284 -15.55 9.23 -15.93
C ALA A 284 -15.61 8.30 -14.72
N ALA A 285 -16.74 8.30 -13.99
CA ALA A 285 -16.91 7.42 -12.83
C ALA A 285 -16.87 5.94 -13.22
N LYS A 286 -17.59 5.56 -14.29
CA LYS A 286 -17.63 4.17 -14.78
C LYS A 286 -16.27 3.67 -15.27
N ILE A 287 -15.58 4.44 -16.13
CA ILE A 287 -14.23 4.07 -16.61
C ILE A 287 -13.25 3.95 -15.44
N CYS A 288 -13.32 4.87 -14.48
CA CYS A 288 -12.52 4.80 -13.27
C CYS A 288 -12.78 3.50 -12.50
N PHE A 289 -14.04 3.23 -12.19
CA PHE A 289 -14.48 2.05 -11.46
C PHE A 289 -14.06 0.75 -12.15
N ASP A 290 -14.35 0.61 -13.45
CA ASP A 290 -14.00 -0.60 -14.20
C ASP A 290 -12.49 -0.87 -14.17
N ALA A 291 -11.67 0.18 -14.23
CA ALA A 291 -10.22 0.04 -14.18
C ALA A 291 -9.69 -0.33 -12.78
N VAL A 292 -10.26 0.25 -11.71
CA VAL A 292 -9.73 0.11 -10.34
C VAL A 292 -10.39 -0.99 -9.52
N ALA A 293 -11.66 -1.28 -9.77
CA ALA A 293 -12.43 -2.32 -9.10
C ALA A 293 -12.36 -3.68 -9.82
N ALA A 294 -11.79 -3.73 -11.04
CA ALA A 294 -11.46 -4.99 -11.68
C ALA A 294 -10.61 -5.87 -10.73
N LYS A 295 -11.18 -7.03 -10.38
CA LYS A 295 -10.53 -8.02 -9.52
C LYS A 295 -9.15 -8.34 -10.10
N THR A 296 -8.17 -8.49 -9.22
CA THR A 296 -6.91 -9.16 -9.58
C THR A 296 -7.31 -10.53 -10.12
N PRO A 297 -6.90 -10.89 -11.34
CA PRO A 297 -7.18 -12.22 -11.81
C PRO A 297 -6.53 -13.20 -10.83
N THR A 298 -7.33 -14.12 -10.27
CA THR A 298 -6.83 -15.16 -9.37
C THR A 298 -5.79 -16.01 -10.11
N ASP A 299 -4.93 -16.72 -9.39
CA ASP A 299 -3.98 -17.66 -10.01
C ASP A 299 -4.69 -18.61 -10.98
N ALA A 300 -5.92 -19.04 -10.66
CA ALA A 300 -6.74 -19.86 -11.54
C ALA A 300 -7.14 -19.14 -12.84
N GLN A 301 -7.49 -17.85 -12.78
CA GLN A 301 -7.84 -17.04 -13.95
C GLN A 301 -6.61 -16.74 -14.81
N ILE A 302 -5.46 -16.43 -14.19
CA ILE A 302 -4.19 -16.25 -14.89
C ILE A 302 -3.80 -17.55 -15.61
N MET A 303 -3.91 -18.68 -14.92
CA MET A 303 -3.61 -19.99 -15.50
C MET A 303 -4.56 -20.35 -16.65
N ALA A 304 -5.86 -20.13 -16.49
CA ALA A 304 -6.84 -20.38 -17.54
C ALA A 304 -6.56 -19.53 -18.79
N GLU A 305 -6.23 -18.25 -18.62
CA GLU A 305 -5.92 -17.36 -19.74
C GLU A 305 -4.57 -17.72 -20.40
N ALA A 306 -3.54 -18.05 -19.62
CA ALA A 306 -2.28 -18.54 -20.15
C ALA A 306 -2.47 -19.81 -20.99
N ILE A 307 -3.30 -20.76 -20.54
CA ILE A 307 -3.64 -21.98 -21.28
C ILE A 307 -4.38 -21.63 -22.58
N ARG A 308 -5.36 -20.73 -22.53
CA ARG A 308 -6.09 -20.27 -23.72
C ARG A 308 -5.15 -19.68 -24.78
N LEU A 309 -4.24 -18.81 -24.36
CA LEU A 309 -3.23 -18.20 -25.25
C LEU A 309 -2.32 -19.27 -25.87
N VAL A 310 -1.81 -20.20 -25.07
CA VAL A 310 -0.99 -21.31 -25.58
C VAL A 310 -1.75 -22.15 -26.61
N GLN A 311 -3.02 -22.46 -26.36
CA GLN A 311 -3.85 -23.25 -27.28
C GLN A 311 -4.10 -22.53 -28.62
N SER A 312 -4.18 -21.19 -28.60
CA SER A 312 -4.23 -20.33 -29.80
C SER A 312 -2.89 -20.20 -30.54
N GLY A 313 -1.81 -20.80 -30.04
CA GLY A 313 -0.49 -20.78 -30.66
C GLY A 313 0.44 -19.66 -30.18
N VAL A 314 0.03 -18.89 -29.17
CA VAL A 314 0.86 -17.84 -28.57
C VAL A 314 1.79 -18.46 -27.52
N CYS A 315 3.08 -18.11 -27.56
CA CYS A 315 4.01 -18.51 -26.51
C CYS A 315 3.86 -17.62 -25.28
N VAL A 316 3.68 -18.22 -24.10
CA VAL A 316 3.53 -17.50 -22.83
C VAL A 316 4.78 -17.71 -21.98
N THR A 317 5.30 -16.66 -21.35
CA THR A 317 6.41 -16.77 -20.39
C THR A 317 5.84 -16.77 -18.98
N PHE A 318 6.14 -17.82 -18.22
CA PHE A 318 5.60 -18.03 -16.88
C PHE A 318 6.72 -18.01 -15.83
N PRO A 319 6.64 -17.16 -14.80
CA PRO A 319 7.60 -17.20 -13.70
C PRO A 319 7.41 -18.48 -12.90
N VAL A 320 8.49 -19.20 -12.60
CA VAL A 320 8.42 -20.39 -11.76
C VAL A 320 8.92 -20.08 -10.36
N ASN A 321 8.19 -20.56 -9.36
CA ASN A 321 8.56 -20.46 -7.96
C ASN A 321 8.86 -21.85 -7.38
N GLY A 322 9.70 -21.91 -6.37
CA GLY A 322 10.03 -23.16 -5.66
C GLY A 322 11.29 -23.87 -6.15
N ARG A 323 11.43 -25.14 -5.76
CA ARG A 323 12.67 -25.93 -5.90
C ARG A 323 12.48 -27.25 -6.65
N SER A 324 11.26 -27.57 -7.07
CA SER A 324 10.92 -28.85 -7.67
C SER A 324 11.57 -29.07 -9.03
N MET A 325 12.03 -28.03 -9.71
CA MET A 325 12.69 -28.12 -11.02
C MET A 325 14.20 -27.91 -10.98
N LEU A 326 14.80 -27.87 -9.78
CA LEU A 326 16.26 -27.84 -9.66
C LEU A 326 16.88 -29.16 -10.15
N PRO A 327 18.08 -29.13 -10.77
CA PRO A 327 18.94 -27.98 -11.01
C PRO A 327 18.67 -27.27 -12.34
N PHE A 328 17.69 -27.72 -13.14
CA PHE A 328 17.51 -27.27 -14.52
C PHE A 328 16.76 -25.95 -14.65
N VAL A 329 15.93 -25.61 -13.66
CA VAL A 329 15.24 -24.33 -13.54
C VAL A 329 15.35 -23.81 -12.10
N GLU A 330 15.87 -22.60 -11.93
CA GLU A 330 15.98 -21.93 -10.63
C GLU A 330 14.76 -21.07 -10.32
N GLY A 331 13.87 -21.57 -9.46
CA GLY A 331 12.66 -20.83 -9.06
C GLY A 331 12.98 -19.50 -8.35
N GLY A 332 12.16 -18.48 -8.62
CA GLY A 332 12.35 -17.10 -8.14
C GLY A 332 13.46 -16.31 -8.86
N ARG A 333 14.14 -16.92 -9.86
CA ARG A 333 15.15 -16.25 -10.70
C ARG A 333 14.94 -16.46 -12.19
N GLU A 334 14.32 -17.57 -12.56
CA GLU A 334 14.13 -17.97 -13.94
C GLU A 334 12.65 -18.16 -14.25
N SER A 335 12.30 -17.97 -15.51
CA SER A 335 10.95 -18.19 -16.05
C SER A 335 10.99 -19.25 -17.15
N VAL A 336 9.87 -19.92 -17.40
CA VAL A 336 9.73 -20.92 -18.46
C VAL A 336 8.86 -20.39 -19.59
N VAL A 337 9.27 -20.62 -20.84
CA VAL A 337 8.46 -20.30 -22.02
C VAL A 337 7.63 -21.52 -22.38
N LEU A 338 6.31 -21.38 -22.28
CA LEU A 338 5.30 -22.39 -22.58
C LEU A 338 4.76 -22.19 -23.99
N ALA A 339 4.64 -23.30 -24.72
CA ALA A 339 4.13 -23.34 -26.08
C ALA A 339 3.15 -24.51 -26.27
N LYS A 340 2.38 -24.48 -27.36
CA LYS A 340 1.40 -25.51 -27.68
C LYS A 340 2.12 -26.87 -27.85
N PRO A 341 1.68 -27.93 -27.16
CA PRO A 341 2.31 -29.24 -27.31
C PRO A 341 1.98 -29.79 -28.71
N GLN A 342 3.00 -30.02 -29.54
CA GLN A 342 2.82 -30.70 -30.83
C GLN A 342 2.81 -32.22 -30.65
N LYS A 343 3.78 -32.73 -29.89
CA LYS A 343 3.91 -34.14 -29.51
C LYS A 343 4.65 -34.23 -28.18
N VAL A 344 4.05 -34.88 -27.19
CA VAL A 344 4.66 -35.08 -25.87
C VAL A 344 5.51 -36.35 -25.88
N LYS A 345 6.72 -36.29 -25.33
CA LYS A 345 7.61 -37.45 -25.17
C LYS A 345 8.28 -37.48 -23.81
N VAL A 346 8.78 -38.67 -23.46
CA VAL A 346 9.60 -38.85 -22.24
C VAL A 346 10.81 -37.92 -22.26
N GLY A 347 10.98 -37.18 -21.17
CA GLY A 347 12.01 -36.18 -20.98
C GLY A 347 11.57 -34.74 -21.22
N ASP A 348 10.39 -34.50 -21.81
CA ASP A 348 9.85 -33.14 -21.96
C ASP A 348 9.44 -32.56 -20.60
N VAL A 349 9.54 -31.23 -20.47
CA VAL A 349 9.00 -30.49 -19.33
C VAL A 349 7.66 -29.92 -19.75
N VAL A 350 6.61 -30.25 -19.01
CA VAL A 350 5.23 -29.90 -19.38
C VAL A 350 4.53 -29.17 -18.25
N LEU A 351 3.63 -28.27 -18.63
CA LEU A 351 2.58 -27.78 -17.74
C LEU A 351 1.40 -28.75 -17.83
N ALA A 352 1.07 -29.40 -16.73
CA ALA A 352 -0.01 -30.37 -16.66
C ALA A 352 -0.91 -30.15 -15.45
N PHE A 353 -2.18 -30.49 -15.58
CA PHE A 353 -3.11 -30.61 -14.47
C PHE A 353 -3.04 -32.04 -13.91
N VAL A 354 -2.76 -32.20 -12.62
CA VAL A 354 -2.52 -33.52 -12.03
C VAL A 354 -3.56 -33.86 -10.96
N GLU A 355 -3.61 -35.14 -10.60
CA GLU A 355 -4.41 -35.63 -9.47
C GLU A 355 -4.16 -34.79 -8.21
N GLY A 356 -5.25 -34.37 -7.55
CA GLY A 356 -5.21 -33.36 -6.48
C GLY A 356 -5.53 -31.93 -6.94
N SER A 357 -6.02 -31.75 -8.17
CA SER A 357 -6.59 -30.51 -8.71
C SER A 357 -5.63 -29.30 -8.73
N ARG A 358 -4.36 -29.54 -9.09
CA ARG A 358 -3.34 -28.49 -9.19
C ARG A 358 -2.56 -28.56 -10.49
N TYR A 359 -2.03 -27.42 -10.92
CA TYR A 359 -1.08 -27.36 -12.03
C TYR A 359 0.35 -27.57 -11.56
N VAL A 360 1.12 -28.34 -12.32
CA VAL A 360 2.55 -28.55 -12.10
C VAL A 360 3.34 -28.34 -13.40
N VAL A 361 4.57 -27.85 -13.27
CA VAL A 361 5.54 -27.77 -14.38
C VAL A 361 6.63 -28.79 -14.10
N HIS A 362 6.48 -30.02 -14.59
CA HIS A 362 7.37 -31.14 -14.26
C HIS A 362 7.80 -31.93 -15.49
N ARG A 363 8.79 -32.81 -15.32
CA ARG A 363 9.33 -33.62 -16.42
C ARG A 363 8.53 -34.90 -16.59
N VAL A 364 8.23 -35.26 -17.83
CA VAL A 364 7.67 -36.56 -18.21
C VAL A 364 8.74 -37.63 -18.01
N ILE A 365 8.52 -38.57 -17.08
CA ILE A 365 9.45 -39.67 -16.79
C ILE A 365 9.00 -41.00 -17.39
N ALA A 366 7.69 -41.18 -17.60
CA ALA A 366 7.12 -42.34 -18.30
C ALA A 366 5.87 -41.93 -19.07
N LEU A 367 5.60 -42.64 -20.17
CA LEU A 367 4.45 -42.45 -21.04
C LEU A 367 3.95 -43.83 -21.47
N GLU A 368 2.73 -44.19 -21.05
CA GLU A 368 2.12 -45.50 -21.29
C GLU A 368 0.71 -45.30 -21.89
N GLY A 369 0.62 -45.37 -23.23
CA GLY A 369 -0.63 -45.02 -23.92
C GLY A 369 -1.01 -43.55 -23.69
N GLU A 370 -2.16 -43.32 -23.06
CA GLU A 370 -2.62 -41.99 -22.66
C GLU A 370 -2.17 -41.56 -21.25
N SER A 371 -1.59 -42.49 -20.48
CA SER A 371 -1.12 -42.22 -19.12
C SER A 371 0.25 -41.56 -19.14
N VAL A 372 0.39 -40.48 -18.38
CA VAL A 372 1.61 -39.67 -18.26
C VAL A 372 2.04 -39.66 -16.79
N THR A 373 3.28 -40.06 -16.55
CA THR A 373 3.90 -39.96 -15.22
C THR A 373 4.91 -38.84 -15.21
N LEU A 374 4.73 -37.91 -14.27
CA LEU A 374 5.52 -36.69 -14.11
C LEU A 374 6.35 -36.74 -12.83
N MET A 375 7.51 -36.08 -12.86
CA MET A 375 8.31 -35.85 -11.67
C MET A 375 9.09 -34.54 -11.80
N GLY A 376 9.13 -33.77 -10.71
CA GLY A 376 10.02 -32.61 -10.60
C GLY A 376 11.49 -33.04 -10.56
N ASP A 377 12.36 -32.35 -11.30
CA ASP A 377 13.81 -32.64 -11.34
C ASP A 377 14.49 -32.55 -9.96
N GLY A 378 13.95 -31.71 -9.06
CA GLY A 378 14.43 -31.49 -7.71
C GLY A 378 13.76 -32.38 -6.66
N ASN A 379 12.74 -33.14 -7.04
CA ASN A 379 12.06 -34.06 -6.14
C ASN A 379 12.94 -35.29 -5.89
N LEU A 380 12.95 -35.77 -4.64
CA LEU A 380 13.68 -36.97 -4.22
C LEU A 380 12.80 -38.22 -4.26
N ALA A 381 11.50 -38.05 -4.09
CA ALA A 381 10.45 -39.05 -4.16
C ALA A 381 9.13 -38.34 -4.51
N GLY A 382 8.12 -39.10 -4.91
CA GLY A 382 6.83 -38.57 -5.34
C GLY A 382 6.78 -38.32 -6.84
N VAL A 383 5.81 -38.97 -7.49
CA VAL A 383 5.45 -38.79 -8.89
C VAL A 383 4.02 -38.27 -8.96
N GLU A 384 3.71 -37.54 -10.02
CA GLU A 384 2.34 -37.16 -10.32
C GLU A 384 1.85 -37.90 -11.56
N HIS A 385 0.56 -38.24 -11.57
CA HIS A 385 -0.08 -38.92 -12.68
C HIS A 385 -1.12 -37.99 -13.31
N CYS A 386 -1.20 -38.02 -14.64
CA CYS A 386 -2.22 -37.34 -15.42
C CYS A 386 -2.39 -38.02 -16.79
N THR A 387 -3.37 -37.58 -17.59
CA THR A 387 -3.52 -38.05 -18.97
C THR A 387 -2.84 -37.10 -19.96
N LEU A 388 -2.68 -37.53 -21.22
CA LEU A 388 -2.22 -36.66 -22.30
C LEU A 388 -3.10 -35.42 -22.49
N ASN A 389 -4.41 -35.53 -22.25
CA ASN A 389 -5.35 -34.41 -22.34
C ASN A 389 -5.13 -33.36 -21.23
N ASP A 390 -4.54 -33.77 -20.11
CA ASP A 390 -4.23 -32.90 -18.99
C ASP A 390 -2.94 -32.10 -19.18
N VAL A 391 -2.12 -32.47 -20.18
CA VAL A 391 -0.96 -31.70 -20.59
C VAL A 391 -1.41 -30.48 -21.40
N LYS A 392 -1.26 -29.29 -20.82
CA LYS A 392 -1.75 -28.04 -21.41
C LYS A 392 -0.70 -27.29 -22.21
N ALA A 393 0.58 -27.43 -21.85
CA ALA A 393 1.67 -26.79 -22.57
C ALA A 393 2.97 -27.58 -22.45
N ILE A 394 3.88 -27.41 -23.42
CA ILE A 394 5.27 -27.86 -23.34
C ILE A 394 6.17 -26.66 -23.08
N ALA A 395 7.11 -26.82 -22.17
CA ALA A 395 8.11 -25.80 -21.89
C ALA A 395 9.28 -25.95 -22.88
N THR A 396 9.59 -24.88 -23.61
CA THR A 396 10.56 -24.89 -24.71
C THR A 396 11.88 -24.23 -24.33
N HIS A 397 11.79 -23.15 -23.54
CA HIS A 397 12.95 -22.35 -23.14
C HIS A 397 12.88 -21.99 -21.65
N VAL A 398 14.04 -21.72 -21.07
CA VAL A 398 14.19 -21.06 -19.77
C VAL A 398 14.78 -19.67 -20.01
N VAL A 399 14.16 -18.66 -19.41
CA VAL A 399 14.61 -17.26 -19.46
C VAL A 399 15.20 -16.90 -18.11
N GLY A 400 16.47 -16.49 -18.10
CA GLY A 400 17.13 -16.00 -16.89
C GLY A 400 16.74 -14.56 -16.55
N ALA A 401 17.05 -14.11 -15.33
CA ALA A 401 16.82 -12.72 -14.88
C ALA A 401 17.48 -11.64 -15.78
N ASN A 402 18.52 -12.00 -16.53
CA ASN A 402 19.19 -11.14 -17.51
C ASN A 402 18.57 -11.21 -18.93
N GLY A 403 17.40 -11.84 -19.09
CA GLY A 403 16.71 -11.99 -20.36
C GLY A 403 17.28 -13.06 -21.30
N ARG A 404 18.40 -13.71 -20.96
CA ARG A 404 18.99 -14.76 -21.81
C ARG A 404 18.08 -15.98 -21.88
N ARG A 405 17.74 -16.40 -23.09
CA ARG A 405 16.93 -17.58 -23.38
C ARG A 405 17.82 -18.80 -23.59
N ARG A 406 17.49 -19.92 -22.96
CA ARG A 406 18.17 -21.21 -23.13
C ARG A 406 17.16 -22.26 -23.54
N SER A 407 17.39 -22.90 -24.68
CA SER A 407 16.55 -24.02 -25.13
C SER A 407 16.62 -25.18 -24.14
N MET A 408 15.48 -25.80 -23.88
CA MET A 408 15.40 -27.06 -23.14
C MET A 408 15.57 -28.27 -24.05
N ASP A 409 15.38 -28.09 -25.36
CA ASP A 409 15.58 -29.12 -26.38
C ASP A 409 17.01 -29.03 -26.96
N PHE A 410 18.01 -29.30 -26.12
CA PHE A 410 19.41 -29.37 -26.55
C PHE A 410 20.01 -30.72 -26.14
N LEU A 411 20.73 -31.40 -27.05
CA LEU A 411 21.22 -32.78 -26.85
C LEU A 411 21.98 -32.99 -25.53
N PRO A 412 23.00 -32.18 -25.19
CA PRO A 412 23.68 -32.28 -23.90
C PRO A 412 22.76 -32.15 -22.69
N ARG A 413 21.74 -31.29 -22.76
CA ARG A 413 20.75 -31.13 -21.69
C ARG A 413 19.83 -32.34 -21.58
N ARG A 414 19.42 -32.96 -22.69
CA ARG A 414 18.64 -34.20 -22.67
C ARG A 414 19.41 -35.34 -22.04
N CYS A 415 20.69 -35.49 -22.40
CA CYS A 415 21.57 -36.50 -21.79
C CYS A 415 21.75 -36.23 -20.30
N ALA A 416 22.01 -34.98 -19.91
CA ALA A 416 22.11 -34.59 -18.51
C ALA A 416 20.81 -34.86 -17.74
N ALA A 417 19.64 -34.57 -18.31
CA ALA A 417 18.35 -34.83 -17.68
C ALA A 417 18.07 -36.33 -17.52
N LYS A 418 18.36 -37.15 -18.54
CA LYS A 418 18.24 -38.61 -18.45
C LYS A 418 19.15 -39.20 -17.37
N LEU A 419 20.42 -38.78 -17.36
CA LEU A 419 21.36 -39.16 -16.31
C LEU A 419 20.87 -38.69 -14.94
N TRP A 420 20.31 -37.48 -14.85
CA TRP A 420 19.76 -36.93 -13.61
C TRP A 420 18.57 -37.74 -13.08
N VAL A 421 17.68 -38.22 -13.94
CA VAL A 421 16.58 -39.14 -13.59
C VAL A 421 17.13 -40.48 -13.11
N TRP A 422 18.13 -41.04 -13.79
CA TRP A 422 18.79 -42.27 -13.34
C TRP A 422 19.47 -42.11 -11.97
N LEU A 423 20.06 -40.95 -11.70
CA LEU A 423 20.70 -40.60 -10.42
C LEU A 423 19.72 -40.30 -9.27
N CYS A 424 18.40 -40.46 -9.45
CA CYS A 424 17.38 -40.27 -8.40
C CYS A 424 17.79 -40.83 -7.02
N PRO A 425 18.28 -42.08 -6.88
CA PRO A 425 18.63 -42.67 -5.58
C PRO A 425 19.73 -41.91 -4.82
N VAL A 426 20.62 -41.22 -5.54
CA VAL A 426 21.77 -40.51 -4.96
C VAL A 426 21.60 -38.99 -4.92
N ARG A 427 20.50 -38.44 -5.47
CA ARG A 427 20.22 -36.99 -5.48
C ARG A 427 20.29 -36.34 -4.10
N LYS A 428 19.88 -37.06 -3.04
CA LYS A 428 19.91 -36.56 -1.65
C LYS A 428 21.33 -36.10 -1.24
N TRP A 429 22.35 -36.81 -1.70
CA TRP A 429 23.76 -36.52 -1.44
C TRP A 429 24.28 -35.41 -2.35
N LEU A 430 23.86 -35.38 -3.62
CA LEU A 430 24.22 -34.33 -4.58
C LEU A 430 23.69 -32.93 -4.18
N PHE A 431 22.56 -32.87 -3.48
CA PHE A 431 22.02 -31.62 -2.94
C PHE A 431 22.58 -31.22 -1.57
N LEU A 432 23.34 -32.08 -0.89
CA LEU A 432 23.87 -31.84 0.46
C LEU A 432 24.78 -30.59 0.54
N PRO A 433 25.75 -30.37 -0.37
CA PRO A 433 26.61 -29.18 -0.33
C PRO A 433 25.81 -27.88 -0.50
N ARG A 434 24.85 -27.87 -1.43
CA ARG A 434 23.97 -26.72 -1.65
C ARG A 434 23.07 -26.42 -0.45
N ARG A 435 22.54 -27.45 0.24
CA ARG A 435 21.74 -27.27 1.46
C ARG A 435 22.58 -26.70 2.61
N VAL A 436 23.82 -27.16 2.77
CA VAL A 436 24.77 -26.63 3.75
C VAL A 436 25.13 -25.18 3.45
N CYS A 437 25.49 -24.83 2.21
CA CYS A 437 25.77 -23.45 1.82
C CYS A 437 24.54 -22.53 1.97
N ALA A 438 23.33 -23.00 1.65
CA ALA A 438 22.10 -22.22 1.83
C ALA A 438 21.77 -21.99 3.31
N LYS A 439 22.05 -22.98 4.18
CA LYS A 439 21.90 -22.86 5.64
C LYS A 439 22.91 -21.85 6.21
N LEU A 440 24.17 -21.93 5.79
CA LEU A 440 25.21 -20.96 6.16
C LEU A 440 24.85 -19.54 5.70
N ARG A 441 24.42 -19.34 4.45
CA ARG A 441 23.99 -18.01 3.95
C ARG A 441 22.78 -17.43 4.69
N ARG A 442 21.90 -18.28 5.24
CA ARG A 442 20.80 -17.81 6.10
C ARG A 442 21.30 -17.39 7.46
N MET A 443 22.25 -18.12 8.06
CA MET A 443 22.87 -17.74 9.34
C MET A 443 23.60 -16.40 9.24
N PHE A 444 24.33 -16.15 8.16
CA PHE A 444 25.08 -14.90 7.93
C PHE A 444 24.24 -13.73 7.39
N LYS A 445 22.93 -13.89 7.19
CA LYS A 445 22.00 -12.79 6.83
C LYS A 445 21.25 -12.22 8.03
N THR A 446 21.55 -12.70 9.24
CA THR A 446 20.93 -12.31 10.52
C THR A 446 21.89 -11.55 11.43
N VAL A 447 22.97 -11.00 10.88
CA VAL A 447 23.89 -10.07 11.56
C VAL A 447 23.84 -8.73 10.85
#